data_AF-A0A7Y8K478-F1
#
_entry.id   AF-A0A7Y8K478-F1
#
_cell.length_a   1.000
_cell.length_b   1.000
_cell.length_c   1.000
_cell.angle_alpha   90.00
_cell.angle_beta   90.00
_cell.angle_gamma   90.00
#
_symmetry.space_group_name_H-M   'P 1'
#
loop_
_entity.id
_entity.type
_entity.pdbx_description
1 polymer ?
#
loop_
_entity_poly.entity_id
_entity_poly.type
_entity_poly.pdbx_seq_one_letter_code
_entity_poly.pdbx_strand_id
1 'polypeptide(L)'
;MKIYQEITYVSKNGQPVGSTGNEFIIETGNQADKVIIKKGPDDSLIALINKIPYQLNLLRSPDGSETQPLRIRTNGGNDCVLIDPQVANDIRIELGDGNDYARAGAGNTRLYGGAGNDTLKLGSGNGIAFGDDGNDLLIAGSGNSVLKGNNGNDRMQAGQGSPERRLFMDGGDGHDFMIVTRNDTDIPAVIHGGKGENLIVTHGPATIYTGRDRNIVRSDNDDTVIYAKTSDEIHRTPGSTRVHTQPEQAGKSGYIIEGSTEFKQRVEDDMELLRMSPQGKKMLGTADATAQRNNAPVRITEFTGDNGVYYFNNAAVRNHLAAGEPLETLAPAAQGYITDHQRGAVATAGEIQYNPSFSLDEDNAPVNALYHEMAHAYNGATGTFLQGDTAIPENPEGESNDERQAVGLPTATQPFDFDNHRATAPTTTNPTPFTENALRDEMGRPLRAHYT
;
A
#
# COMPACT_ATOMS: atom_id res chain seq x y z
N MET A 1 -11.28 26.78 14.68
CA MET A 1 -11.76 25.43 15.07
C MET A 1 -13.14 25.19 14.46
N LYS A 2 -13.32 24.07 13.77
CA LYS A 2 -14.60 23.62 13.22
C LYS A 2 -14.83 22.16 13.64
N ILE A 3 -16.09 21.79 13.86
CA ILE A 3 -16.51 20.40 14.05
C ILE A 3 -17.73 20.21 13.16
N TYR A 4 -17.67 19.28 12.21
CA TYR A 4 -18.69 19.12 11.18
C TYR A 4 -18.70 17.72 10.59
N GLN A 5 -19.78 17.37 9.88
CA GLN A 5 -19.85 16.14 9.09
C GLN A 5 -19.63 16.48 7.62
N GLU A 6 -18.85 15.65 6.92
CA GLU A 6 -18.59 15.77 5.49
C GLU A 6 -19.16 14.54 4.79
N ILE A 7 -20.05 14.77 3.83
CA ILE A 7 -20.66 13.72 3.02
C ILE A 7 -20.22 13.93 1.58
N THR A 8 -19.53 12.94 1.03
CA THR A 8 -19.09 12.93 -0.36
C THR A 8 -20.14 12.25 -1.22
N TYR A 9 -20.45 12.83 -2.39
CA TYR A 9 -21.43 12.30 -3.33
C TYR A 9 -20.80 11.99 -4.67
N VAL A 10 -21.22 10.88 -5.29
CA VAL A 10 -21.06 10.68 -6.74
C VAL A 10 -21.99 11.65 -7.44
N SER A 11 -21.46 12.43 -8.37
CA SER A 11 -22.27 13.29 -9.22
C SER A 11 -22.42 12.71 -10.62
N LYS A 12 -23.63 12.78 -11.18
CA LYS A 12 -23.92 12.53 -12.59
C LYS A 12 -24.58 13.78 -13.15
N ASN A 13 -23.98 14.40 -14.16
CA ASN A 13 -24.41 15.69 -14.72
C ASN A 13 -24.53 16.81 -13.67
N GLY A 14 -23.62 16.84 -12.68
CA GLY A 14 -23.63 17.84 -11.61
C GLY A 14 -24.72 17.65 -10.55
N GLN A 15 -25.45 16.54 -10.59
CA GLN A 15 -26.43 16.17 -9.57
C GLN A 15 -25.94 14.98 -8.73
N PRO A 16 -26.07 15.02 -7.40
CA PRO A 16 -25.69 13.89 -6.54
C PRO A 16 -26.62 12.70 -6.81
N VAL A 17 -26.04 11.54 -7.11
CA VAL A 17 -26.75 10.28 -7.42
C VAL A 17 -26.46 9.15 -6.42
N GLY A 18 -25.60 9.40 -5.42
CA GLY A 18 -25.31 8.50 -4.30
C GLY A 18 -24.20 9.07 -3.42
N SER A 19 -24.11 8.66 -2.15
CA SER A 19 -23.00 9.04 -1.26
C SER A 19 -21.87 8.00 -1.33
N THR A 20 -20.62 8.45 -1.40
CA THR A 20 -19.42 7.60 -1.40
C THR A 20 -18.59 7.70 -0.13
N GLY A 21 -18.88 8.66 0.75
CA GLY A 21 -18.14 8.85 1.99
C GLY A 21 -18.95 9.65 2.99
N ASN A 22 -18.73 9.37 4.27
CA ASN A 22 -19.37 10.08 5.37
C ASN A 22 -18.41 10.12 6.57
N GLU A 23 -17.71 11.22 6.76
CA GLU A 23 -16.73 11.40 7.84
C GLU A 23 -17.21 12.43 8.86
N PHE A 24 -16.88 12.23 10.13
CA PHE A 24 -17.01 13.25 11.17
C PHE A 24 -15.66 13.94 11.34
N ILE A 25 -15.60 15.27 11.24
CA ILE A 25 -14.34 16.02 11.16
C ILE A 25 -14.19 16.97 12.34
N ILE A 26 -13.01 16.96 12.95
CA ILE A 26 -12.50 17.99 13.87
C ILE A 26 -11.36 18.71 13.15
N GLU A 27 -11.45 20.04 13.01
CA GLU A 27 -10.42 20.87 12.38
C GLU A 27 -9.98 21.98 13.34
N THR A 28 -8.68 22.07 13.65
CA THR A 28 -8.12 23.07 14.57
C THR A 28 -7.39 24.20 13.84
N GLY A 29 -6.70 25.11 14.54
CA GLY A 29 -6.17 26.35 13.97
C GLY A 29 -4.68 26.26 13.62
N ASN A 30 -4.04 27.42 13.43
CA ASN A 30 -2.59 27.56 13.22
C ASN A 30 -1.81 27.82 14.53
N GLN A 31 -2.37 27.39 15.66
CA GLN A 31 -1.73 27.49 16.97
C GLN A 31 -1.59 26.09 17.52
N ALA A 32 -0.63 25.90 18.45
CA ALA A 32 -0.53 24.65 19.18
C ALA A 32 -1.86 24.28 19.85
N ASP A 33 -2.44 23.19 19.37
CA ASP A 33 -3.74 22.67 19.75
C ASP A 33 -3.57 21.32 20.46
N LYS A 34 -4.43 21.08 21.46
CA LYS A 34 -4.50 19.79 22.15
C LYS A 34 -5.87 19.17 21.95
N VAL A 35 -5.91 18.02 21.26
CA VAL A 35 -7.12 17.23 21.01
C VAL A 35 -7.01 15.92 21.75
N ILE A 36 -7.95 15.62 22.65
CA ILE A 36 -8.01 14.32 23.34
C ILE A 36 -9.36 13.68 23.03
N ILE A 37 -9.37 12.48 22.46
CA ILE A 37 -10.59 11.71 22.23
C ILE A 37 -10.72 10.65 23.31
N LYS A 38 -11.81 10.69 24.05
CA LYS A 38 -12.11 9.74 25.13
C LYS A 38 -13.36 8.94 24.82
N LYS A 39 -13.42 7.73 25.36
CA LYS A 39 -14.65 6.94 25.41
C LYS A 39 -15.56 7.46 26.53
N GLY A 40 -16.79 7.79 26.17
CA GLY A 40 -17.87 8.19 27.07
C GLY A 40 -18.58 6.97 27.68
N PRO A 41 -19.49 7.20 28.65
CA PRO A 41 -20.20 6.13 29.36
C PRO A 41 -21.14 5.29 28.49
N ASP A 42 -21.60 5.83 27.35
CA ASP A 42 -22.57 5.19 26.45
C ASP A 42 -21.94 4.78 25.10
N ASP A 43 -20.65 4.42 25.09
CA ASP A 43 -19.84 4.21 23.88
C ASP A 43 -19.79 5.42 22.92
N SER A 44 -20.25 6.60 23.36
CA SER A 44 -20.06 7.87 22.66
C SER A 44 -18.62 8.33 22.77
N LEU A 45 -18.17 9.20 21.87
CA LEU A 45 -16.86 9.83 21.99
C LEU A 45 -16.99 11.24 22.56
N ILE A 46 -16.04 11.62 23.40
CA ILE A 46 -15.91 12.98 23.94
C ILE A 46 -14.55 13.52 23.48
N ALA A 47 -14.57 14.60 22.71
CA ALA A 47 -13.37 15.35 22.36
C ALA A 47 -13.11 16.44 23.40
N LEU A 48 -11.89 16.54 23.91
CA LEU A 48 -11.41 17.69 24.67
C LEU A 48 -10.45 18.46 23.78
N ILE A 49 -10.89 19.61 23.28
CA ILE A 49 -10.08 20.49 22.42
C ILE A 49 -9.68 21.70 23.25
N ASN A 50 -8.39 21.85 23.52
CA ASN A 50 -7.85 22.92 24.37
C ASN A 50 -8.59 23.04 25.72
N LYS A 51 -8.90 21.88 26.32
CA LYS A 51 -9.64 21.68 27.59
C LYS A 51 -11.16 21.93 27.51
N ILE A 52 -11.69 22.30 26.35
CA ILE A 52 -13.13 22.47 26.15
C ILE A 52 -13.72 21.13 25.66
N PRO A 53 -14.71 20.56 26.38
CA PRO A 53 -15.32 19.28 26.00
C PRO A 53 -16.39 19.45 24.92
N TYR A 54 -16.42 18.50 23.98
CA TYR A 54 -17.41 18.36 22.92
C TYR A 54 -17.85 16.90 22.84
N GLN A 55 -19.16 16.65 22.89
CA GLN A 55 -19.70 15.31 22.65
C GLN A 55 -19.77 15.07 21.14
N LEU A 56 -19.22 13.94 20.68
CA LEU A 56 -19.24 13.54 19.28
C LEU A 56 -20.38 12.55 19.05
N ASN A 57 -21.32 12.92 18.19
CA ASN A 57 -22.47 12.11 17.83
C ASN A 57 -22.22 11.43 16.48
N LEU A 58 -21.34 10.43 16.50
CA LEU A 58 -20.98 9.65 15.31
C LEU A 58 -22.16 8.77 14.90
N LEU A 59 -22.44 8.71 13.60
CA LEU A 59 -23.46 7.82 13.06
C LEU A 59 -23.00 6.36 13.20
N ARG A 60 -23.96 5.44 13.30
CA ARG A 60 -23.71 3.99 13.26
C ARG A 60 -24.54 3.37 12.16
N SER A 61 -24.03 2.29 11.57
CA SER A 61 -24.81 1.47 10.63
C SER A 61 -26.07 0.92 11.31
N PRO A 62 -27.14 0.60 10.56
CA PRO A 62 -28.39 0.11 11.14
C PRO A 62 -28.26 -1.17 11.99
N ASP A 63 -27.29 -2.02 11.65
CA ASP A 63 -26.92 -3.23 12.39
C ASP A 63 -25.91 -2.97 13.52
N GLY A 64 -25.39 -1.75 13.63
CA GLY A 64 -24.45 -1.31 14.64
C GLY A 64 -23.03 -1.84 14.47
N SER A 65 -22.72 -2.51 13.36
CA SER A 65 -21.40 -3.10 13.07
C SER A 65 -20.35 -2.04 12.76
N GLU A 66 -20.75 -0.92 12.16
CA GLU A 66 -19.86 0.16 11.75
C GLU A 66 -20.21 1.46 12.49
N THR A 67 -19.17 2.22 12.83
CA THR A 67 -19.31 3.59 13.30
C THR A 67 -18.67 4.52 12.28
N GLN A 68 -19.30 5.66 12.04
CA GLN A 68 -18.78 6.73 11.19
C GLN A 68 -17.30 7.01 11.51
N PRO A 69 -16.41 7.03 10.51
CA PRO A 69 -15.00 7.37 10.74
C PRO A 69 -14.84 8.77 11.31
N LEU A 70 -13.86 8.94 12.21
CA LEU A 70 -13.49 10.24 12.77
C LEU A 70 -12.20 10.73 12.14
N ARG A 71 -12.24 11.92 11.55
CA ARG A 71 -11.08 12.62 11.03
C ARG A 71 -10.70 13.79 11.93
N ILE A 72 -9.43 13.91 12.24
CA ILE A 72 -8.85 15.02 13.01
C ILE A 72 -7.82 15.69 12.12
N ARG A 73 -8.00 16.98 11.84
CA ARG A 73 -7.07 17.82 11.11
C ARG A 73 -6.54 18.92 12.03
N THR A 74 -5.23 18.96 12.23
CA THR A 74 -4.59 20.12 12.83
C THR A 74 -3.85 20.89 11.73
N ASN A 75 -3.84 22.24 11.80
CA ASN A 75 -3.16 23.04 10.79
C ASN A 75 -1.75 23.36 11.30
N GLY A 76 -1.39 24.62 11.49
CA GLY A 76 -0.06 24.94 12.06
C GLY A 76 0.01 24.89 13.59
N GLY A 77 1.23 24.81 14.11
CA GLY A 77 1.55 24.79 15.54
C GLY A 77 2.00 23.41 16.01
N ASN A 78 2.69 23.35 17.16
CA ASN A 78 3.08 22.06 17.74
C ASN A 78 1.90 21.42 18.47
N ASP A 79 1.21 20.51 17.79
CA ASP A 79 -0.05 19.93 18.18
C ASP A 79 0.11 18.64 19.00
N CYS A 80 -0.92 18.31 19.77
CA CYS A 80 -0.96 17.10 20.57
C CYS A 80 -2.33 16.41 20.44
N VAL A 81 -2.36 15.31 19.69
CA VAL A 81 -3.57 14.50 19.49
C VAL A 81 -3.44 13.17 20.25
N LEU A 82 -4.35 12.94 21.21
CA LEU A 82 -4.34 11.75 22.06
C LEU A 82 -5.67 11.01 21.97
N ILE A 83 -5.63 9.82 21.40
CA ILE A 83 -6.77 8.91 21.41
C ILE A 83 -6.65 7.98 22.63
N ASP A 84 -7.75 7.83 23.36
CA ASP A 84 -7.84 6.87 24.46
C ASP A 84 -7.59 5.45 23.93
N PRO A 85 -6.73 4.63 24.58
CA PRO A 85 -6.45 3.26 24.17
C PRO A 85 -7.67 2.38 23.94
N GLN A 86 -8.82 2.68 24.55
CA GLN A 86 -10.05 1.89 24.42
C GLN A 86 -10.95 2.33 23.26
N VAL A 87 -10.63 3.42 22.56
CA VAL A 87 -11.41 3.90 21.42
C VAL A 87 -11.10 3.01 20.22
N ALA A 88 -12.09 2.23 19.81
CA ALA A 88 -12.01 1.25 18.72
C ALA A 88 -12.51 1.79 17.37
N ASN A 89 -12.85 3.08 17.31
CA ASN A 89 -13.30 3.73 16.08
C ASN A 89 -12.16 3.84 15.06
N ASP A 90 -12.52 3.76 13.78
CA ASP A 90 -11.61 4.11 12.69
C ASP A 90 -11.33 5.61 12.73
N ILE A 91 -10.04 5.96 12.79
CA ILE A 91 -9.58 7.33 12.96
C ILE A 91 -8.53 7.68 11.91
N ARG A 92 -8.70 8.85 11.29
CA ARG A 92 -7.68 9.51 10.47
C ARG A 92 -7.18 10.75 11.19
N ILE A 93 -5.88 10.86 11.40
CA ILE A 93 -5.24 12.03 12.01
C ILE A 93 -4.29 12.63 10.99
N GLU A 94 -4.58 13.85 10.59
CA GLU A 94 -3.75 14.67 9.72
C GLU A 94 -3.21 15.82 10.55
N LEU A 95 -1.95 15.69 10.93
CA LEU A 95 -1.20 16.78 11.53
C LEU A 95 -0.74 17.74 10.42
N GLY A 96 -0.35 18.96 10.81
CA GLY A 96 0.01 20.00 9.87
C GLY A 96 1.44 20.49 10.05
N ASP A 97 1.64 21.81 10.09
CA ASP A 97 2.99 22.37 10.24
C ASP A 97 3.36 22.43 11.72
N GLY A 98 4.39 21.73 12.18
CA GLY A 98 4.76 21.72 13.59
C GLY A 98 5.67 20.56 13.95
N ASN A 99 6.20 20.56 15.18
CA ASN A 99 6.73 19.33 15.77
C ASN A 99 5.64 18.74 16.65
N ASP A 100 4.90 17.78 16.12
CA ASP A 100 3.64 17.32 16.65
C ASP A 100 3.77 15.99 17.39
N TYR A 101 2.75 15.70 18.20
CA TYR A 101 2.64 14.43 18.90
C TYR A 101 1.26 13.82 18.67
N ALA A 102 1.22 12.62 18.08
CA ALA A 102 0.00 11.84 17.93
C ALA A 102 0.12 10.46 18.57
N ARG A 103 -0.94 10.04 19.29
CA ARG A 103 -1.08 8.67 19.79
C ARG A 103 -2.46 8.11 19.48
N ALA A 104 -2.48 6.99 18.76
CA ALA A 104 -3.68 6.28 18.34
C ALA A 104 -4.29 5.37 19.43
N GLY A 105 -5.52 4.91 19.17
CA GLY A 105 -6.34 4.07 20.05
C GLY A 105 -6.36 2.57 19.66
N ALA A 106 -7.45 1.87 19.95
CA ALA A 106 -7.64 0.47 19.57
C ALA A 106 -8.21 0.27 18.17
N GLY A 107 -8.77 1.32 17.55
CA GLY A 107 -9.34 1.24 16.21
C GLY A 107 -8.31 1.35 15.11
N ASN A 108 -8.75 1.10 13.88
CA ASN A 108 -7.89 1.25 12.72
C ASN A 108 -7.48 2.71 12.55
N THR A 109 -6.20 2.98 12.40
CA THR A 109 -5.70 4.36 12.42
C THR A 109 -4.80 4.68 11.23
N ARG A 110 -5.03 5.84 10.61
CA ARG A 110 -4.09 6.46 9.67
C ARG A 110 -3.54 7.75 10.28
N LEU A 111 -2.22 7.82 10.47
CA LEU A 111 -1.51 8.98 10.99
C LEU A 111 -0.66 9.60 9.87
N TYR A 112 -0.75 10.91 9.71
CA TYR A 112 0.07 11.71 8.80
C TYR A 112 0.72 12.80 9.66
N GLY A 113 2.05 12.86 9.67
CA GLY A 113 2.82 13.84 10.46
C GLY A 113 2.75 15.25 9.88
N GLY A 114 2.76 15.38 8.56
CA GLY A 114 2.80 16.68 7.92
C GLY A 114 4.23 17.21 7.88
N ALA A 115 4.44 18.47 8.25
CA ALA A 115 5.74 19.11 8.13
C ALA A 115 6.32 19.43 9.51
N GLY A 116 7.52 18.91 9.77
CA GLY A 116 8.28 19.12 11.00
C GLY A 116 8.72 17.78 11.60
N ASN A 117 9.29 17.81 12.80
CA ASN A 117 9.82 16.58 13.43
C ASN A 117 8.79 16.05 14.42
N ASP A 118 8.02 15.06 13.97
CA ASP A 118 6.86 14.55 14.65
C ASP A 118 7.17 13.30 15.47
N THR A 119 6.27 13.01 16.40
CA THR A 119 6.25 11.74 17.13
C THR A 119 4.90 11.08 16.97
N LEU A 120 4.86 10.04 16.15
CA LEU A 120 3.64 9.31 15.80
C LEU A 120 3.67 7.92 16.43
N LYS A 121 2.66 7.64 17.26
CA LYS A 121 2.53 6.34 17.93
C LYS A 121 1.22 5.67 17.55
N LEU A 122 1.33 4.54 16.85
CA LEU A 122 0.20 3.66 16.59
C LEU A 122 -0.26 2.93 17.87
N GLY A 123 -1.49 2.45 17.83
CA GLY A 123 -2.19 1.89 18.98
C GLY A 123 -2.30 0.37 18.94
N SER A 124 -3.42 -0.20 19.37
CA SER A 124 -3.58 -1.67 19.38
C SER A 124 -4.28 -2.24 18.16
N GLY A 125 -5.02 -1.43 17.41
CA GLY A 125 -5.59 -1.79 16.11
C GLY A 125 -4.58 -1.73 14.97
N ASN A 126 -5.05 -2.00 13.75
CA ASN A 126 -4.22 -1.90 12.56
C ASN A 126 -3.93 -0.42 12.27
N GLY A 127 -2.70 -0.11 11.86
CA GLY A 127 -2.23 1.26 11.79
C GLY A 127 -1.28 1.52 10.64
N ILE A 128 -1.44 2.67 10.00
CA ILE A 128 -0.47 3.23 9.07
C ILE A 128 -0.01 4.58 9.64
N ALA A 129 1.29 4.80 9.70
CA ALA A 129 1.88 6.09 10.06
C ALA A 129 2.86 6.53 8.98
N PHE A 130 2.68 7.76 8.51
CA PHE A 130 3.58 8.45 7.60
C PHE A 130 4.22 9.62 8.36
N GLY A 131 5.55 9.67 8.41
CA GLY A 131 6.31 10.79 8.96
C GLY A 131 6.08 12.06 8.13
N ASP A 132 6.17 11.90 6.81
CA ASP A 132 6.08 12.98 5.83
C ASP A 132 7.37 13.81 5.79
N ASP A 133 7.34 15.12 6.06
CA ASP A 133 8.52 15.97 5.92
C ASP A 133 9.16 16.24 7.28
N GLY A 134 10.35 15.70 7.56
CA GLY A 134 11.11 16.02 8.77
C GLY A 134 11.86 14.83 9.34
N ASN A 135 12.41 14.94 10.55
CA ASN A 135 13.10 13.81 11.18
C ASN A 135 12.19 13.24 12.27
N ASP A 136 11.40 12.25 11.91
CA ASP A 136 10.28 11.77 12.70
C ASP A 136 10.66 10.62 13.62
N LEU A 137 9.81 10.43 14.63
CA LEU A 137 9.79 9.23 15.47
C LEU A 137 8.48 8.48 15.25
N LEU A 138 8.57 7.36 14.54
CA LEU A 138 7.47 6.46 14.25
C LEU A 138 7.52 5.23 15.17
N ILE A 139 6.47 5.01 15.96
CA ILE A 139 6.39 3.89 16.89
C ILE A 139 5.21 3.00 16.52
N ALA A 140 5.51 1.75 16.15
CA ALA A 140 4.51 0.75 15.83
C ALA A 140 3.64 0.38 17.04
N GLY A 141 2.42 -0.05 16.72
CA GLY A 141 1.44 -0.56 17.66
C GLY A 141 1.58 -2.05 17.92
N SER A 142 0.65 -2.62 18.68
CA SER A 142 0.58 -4.08 18.87
C SER A 142 -0.14 -4.81 17.73
N GLY A 143 -0.99 -4.11 16.98
CA GLY A 143 -1.67 -4.61 15.77
C GLY A 143 -0.84 -4.40 14.50
N ASN A 144 -1.37 -4.81 13.33
CA ASN A 144 -0.65 -4.70 12.05
C ASN A 144 -0.20 -3.25 11.84
N SER A 145 1.05 -3.06 11.45
CA SER A 145 1.65 -1.72 11.41
C SER A 145 2.42 -1.50 10.11
N VAL A 146 2.13 -0.39 9.45
CA VAL A 146 2.91 0.16 8.34
C VAL A 146 3.51 1.48 8.81
N LEU A 147 4.82 1.58 8.86
CA LEU A 147 5.55 2.80 9.16
C LEU A 147 6.30 3.24 7.90
N LYS A 148 6.09 4.48 7.47
CA LYS A 148 6.84 5.10 6.37
C LYS A 148 7.41 6.43 6.84
N GLY A 149 8.73 6.56 6.80
CA GLY A 149 9.42 7.80 7.15
C GLY A 149 9.10 8.91 6.17
N ASN A 150 9.22 8.57 4.88
CA ASN A 150 9.17 9.52 3.77
C ASN A 150 10.42 10.41 3.79
N ASN A 151 10.31 11.73 3.95
CA ASN A 151 11.45 12.62 3.79
C ASN A 151 12.10 12.95 5.14
N GLY A 152 13.38 12.61 5.29
CA GLY A 152 14.25 13.05 6.38
C GLY A 152 14.93 11.89 7.09
N ASN A 153 15.58 12.16 8.23
CA ASN A 153 16.33 11.12 8.95
C ASN A 153 15.49 10.56 10.09
N ASP A 154 14.75 9.51 9.79
CA ASP A 154 13.69 9.02 10.64
C ASP A 154 14.16 7.96 11.63
N ARG A 155 13.41 7.86 12.71
CA ARG A 155 13.57 6.81 13.71
C ARG A 155 12.30 6.00 13.76
N MET A 156 12.41 4.72 13.47
CA MET A 156 11.28 3.82 13.48
C MET A 156 11.52 2.69 14.45
N GLN A 157 10.57 2.50 15.36
CA GLN A 157 10.66 1.49 16.39
C GLN A 157 9.43 0.59 16.36
N ALA A 158 9.68 -0.71 16.24
CA ALA A 158 8.69 -1.73 16.51
C ALA A 158 9.06 -2.51 17.77
N GLY A 159 8.11 -2.55 18.71
CA GLY A 159 8.15 -3.39 19.89
C GLY A 159 7.32 -4.66 19.72
N GLN A 160 7.00 -5.25 20.87
CA GLN A 160 6.10 -6.40 20.99
C GLN A 160 4.76 -6.16 20.26
N GLY A 161 4.30 -7.17 19.54
CA GLY A 161 3.00 -7.20 18.86
C GLY A 161 2.33 -8.56 19.05
N SER A 162 1.13 -8.75 18.48
CA SER A 162 0.52 -10.08 18.42
C SER A 162 1.37 -11.04 17.57
N PRO A 163 1.35 -12.36 17.82
CA PRO A 163 2.14 -13.33 17.04
C PRO A 163 1.84 -13.35 15.54
N GLU A 164 0.67 -12.88 15.14
CA GLU A 164 0.21 -12.80 13.74
C GLU A 164 0.37 -11.40 13.14
N ARG A 165 0.98 -10.46 13.90
CA ARG A 165 1.18 -9.09 13.46
C ARG A 165 2.07 -9.06 12.23
N ARG A 166 1.58 -8.37 11.20
CA ARG A 166 2.37 -7.97 10.04
C ARG A 166 2.95 -6.59 10.26
N LEU A 167 4.25 -6.46 10.02
CA LEU A 167 5.00 -5.22 10.16
C LEU A 167 5.65 -4.87 8.82
N PHE A 168 5.45 -3.64 8.38
CA PHE A 168 6.15 -3.04 7.25
C PHE A 168 6.79 -1.72 7.70
N MET A 169 8.07 -1.54 7.39
CA MET A 169 8.83 -0.33 7.70
C MET A 169 9.58 0.11 6.44
N ASP A 170 9.43 1.36 6.04
CA ASP A 170 10.19 1.95 4.93
C ASP A 170 10.78 3.29 5.37
N GLY A 171 12.11 3.39 5.30
CA GLY A 171 12.88 4.59 5.62
C GLY A 171 12.49 5.79 4.76
N GLY A 172 12.35 5.59 3.45
CA GLY A 172 12.19 6.68 2.50
C GLY A 172 13.52 7.39 2.18
N ASP A 173 13.51 8.71 2.17
CA ASP A 173 14.64 9.57 1.81
C ASP A 173 15.37 10.11 3.04
N GLY A 174 16.52 9.54 3.37
CA GLY A 174 17.41 10.12 4.38
C GLY A 174 18.25 9.06 5.07
N HIS A 175 18.82 9.39 6.23
CA HIS A 175 19.60 8.45 7.02
C HIS A 175 18.75 7.91 8.17
N ASP A 176 18.12 6.77 7.94
CA ASP A 176 17.13 6.24 8.85
C ASP A 176 17.73 5.25 9.86
N PHE A 177 17.10 5.21 11.02
CA PHE A 177 17.32 4.21 12.04
C PHE A 177 16.05 3.41 12.27
N MET A 178 16.08 2.13 11.91
CA MET A 178 14.96 1.21 12.08
C MET A 178 15.33 0.10 13.04
N ILE A 179 14.49 -0.12 14.06
CA ILE A 179 14.68 -1.18 15.04
C ILE A 179 13.42 -1.99 15.30
N VAL A 180 13.55 -3.31 15.18
CA VAL A 180 12.56 -4.29 15.65
C VAL A 180 13.12 -4.93 16.91
N THR A 181 12.70 -4.40 18.07
CA THR A 181 13.31 -4.70 19.38
C THR A 181 13.04 -6.11 19.89
N ARG A 182 11.87 -6.67 19.53
CA ARG A 182 11.46 -8.08 19.69
C ARG A 182 10.34 -8.32 18.68
N ASN A 183 10.41 -9.41 17.93
CA ASN A 183 9.30 -9.86 17.11
C ASN A 183 8.81 -11.18 17.71
N ASP A 184 7.71 -11.13 18.47
CA ASP A 184 7.06 -12.32 19.03
C ASP A 184 6.21 -13.03 17.94
N THR A 185 6.56 -12.87 16.66
CA THR A 185 5.78 -13.28 15.48
C THR A 185 6.59 -14.23 14.62
N ASP A 186 5.93 -15.26 14.09
CA ASP A 186 6.53 -16.16 13.08
C ASP A 186 6.55 -15.53 11.68
N ILE A 187 5.80 -14.43 11.48
CA ILE A 187 5.76 -13.69 10.22
C ILE A 187 6.95 -12.71 10.15
N PRO A 188 7.80 -12.78 9.10
CA PRO A 188 8.89 -11.83 8.90
C PRO A 188 8.40 -10.39 8.79
N ALA A 189 9.04 -9.47 9.51
CA ALA A 189 8.89 -8.04 9.27
C ALA A 189 9.48 -7.68 7.89
N VAL A 190 8.81 -6.87 7.10
CA VAL A 190 9.38 -6.33 5.85
C VAL A 190 9.96 -4.96 6.12
N ILE A 191 11.26 -4.79 5.86
CA ILE A 191 11.98 -3.57 6.14
C ILE A 191 12.70 -3.11 4.88
N HIS A 192 12.48 -1.88 4.47
CA HIS A 192 13.18 -1.22 3.38
C HIS A 192 13.94 0.00 3.89
N GLY A 193 15.22 0.09 3.55
CA GLY A 193 16.08 1.21 3.91
C GLY A 193 15.78 2.50 3.14
N GLY A 194 15.27 2.41 1.91
CA GLY A 194 15.13 3.61 1.08
C GLY A 194 16.47 4.16 0.57
N LYS A 195 16.54 5.47 0.41
CA LYS A 195 17.78 6.19 0.06
C LYS A 195 18.60 6.44 1.34
N GLY A 196 19.81 6.96 1.17
CA GLY A 196 20.72 7.29 2.26
C GLY A 196 21.33 6.09 2.98
N GLU A 197 22.25 6.41 3.91
CA GLU A 197 22.97 5.42 4.72
C GLU A 197 22.15 5.08 5.97
N ASN A 198 21.54 3.90 5.99
CA ASN A 198 20.62 3.48 7.02
C ASN A 198 21.24 2.49 8.01
N LEU A 199 20.72 2.49 9.24
CA LEU A 199 21.00 1.46 10.24
C LEU A 199 19.72 0.67 10.55
N ILE A 200 19.74 -0.61 10.20
CA ILE A 200 18.62 -1.53 10.42
C ILE A 200 19.03 -2.55 11.48
N VAL A 201 18.25 -2.65 12.55
CA VAL A 201 18.48 -3.59 13.66
C VAL A 201 17.24 -4.47 13.85
N THR A 202 17.39 -5.79 13.77
CA THR A 202 16.28 -6.73 13.96
C THR A 202 16.62 -7.81 14.98
N HIS A 203 15.66 -8.09 15.86
CA HIS A 203 15.74 -9.16 16.87
C HIS A 203 14.74 -10.31 16.63
N GLY A 204 14.22 -10.44 15.41
CA GLY A 204 13.24 -11.44 15.01
C GLY A 204 13.28 -11.66 13.49
N PRO A 205 12.45 -12.58 12.94
CA PRO A 205 12.44 -12.86 11.51
C PRO A 205 12.10 -11.59 10.73
N ALA A 206 12.84 -11.37 9.64
CA ALA A 206 12.68 -10.19 8.79
C ALA A 206 13.13 -10.46 7.35
N THR A 207 12.50 -9.76 6.42
CA THR A 207 12.96 -9.58 5.05
C THR A 207 13.42 -8.16 4.88
N ILE A 208 14.73 -7.97 4.69
CA ILE A 208 15.38 -6.66 4.70
C ILE A 208 15.86 -6.33 3.29
N TYR A 209 15.33 -5.26 2.71
CA TYR A 209 15.86 -4.60 1.52
C TYR A 209 16.70 -3.41 1.98
N THR A 210 18.02 -3.50 1.86
CA THR A 210 18.91 -2.51 2.50
C THR A 210 18.74 -1.09 1.98
N GLY A 211 18.21 -0.90 0.78
CA GLY A 211 18.13 0.40 0.13
C GLY A 211 19.37 0.75 -0.69
N ARG A 212 19.50 2.02 -1.07
CA ARG A 212 20.32 2.46 -2.21
C ARG A 212 21.79 2.72 -1.89
N ASP A 213 22.08 3.45 -0.82
CA ASP A 213 23.44 3.85 -0.45
C ASP A 213 24.11 2.82 0.47
N ARG A 214 25.19 3.14 1.19
CA ARG A 214 25.87 2.16 2.05
C ARG A 214 25.15 2.02 3.38
N ASN A 215 24.61 0.84 3.67
CA ASN A 215 23.82 0.58 4.87
C ASN A 215 24.52 -0.36 5.83
N ILE A 216 24.05 -0.34 7.08
CA ILE A 216 24.47 -1.25 8.14
C ILE A 216 23.25 -2.06 8.59
N VAL A 217 23.38 -3.38 8.60
CA VAL A 217 22.37 -4.29 9.14
C VAL A 217 22.94 -5.03 10.32
N ARG A 218 22.18 -5.10 11.41
CA ARG A 218 22.43 -5.96 12.57
C ARG A 218 21.22 -6.84 12.81
N SER A 219 21.35 -8.14 12.54
CA SER A 219 20.29 -9.12 12.74
C SER A 219 20.83 -10.32 13.51
N ASP A 220 20.10 -10.76 14.53
CA ASP A 220 20.46 -11.93 15.35
C ASP A 220 19.49 -13.12 15.19
N ASN A 221 18.71 -13.15 14.11
CA ASN A 221 17.73 -14.19 13.83
C ASN A 221 18.08 -15.01 12.56
N ASP A 222 18.00 -16.33 12.66
CA ASP A 222 18.37 -17.26 11.58
C ASP A 222 17.37 -17.28 10.41
N ASP A 223 16.13 -16.86 10.62
CA ASP A 223 15.09 -16.83 9.58
C ASP A 223 15.05 -15.49 8.83
N THR A 224 16.05 -14.62 9.05
CA THR A 224 16.14 -13.34 8.33
C THR A 224 16.74 -13.50 6.93
N VAL A 225 16.09 -12.89 5.94
CA VAL A 225 16.58 -12.74 4.56
C VAL A 225 16.99 -11.30 4.32
N ILE A 226 18.23 -11.09 3.85
CA ILE A 226 18.83 -9.76 3.68
C ILE A 226 19.24 -9.56 2.22
N TYR A 227 18.47 -8.74 1.50
CA TYR A 227 18.77 -8.26 0.15
C TYR A 227 19.71 -7.06 0.23
N ALA A 228 21.00 -7.31 0.02
CA ALA A 228 22.07 -6.35 0.28
C ALA A 228 23.08 -6.22 -0.87
N LYS A 229 23.61 -5.02 -1.02
CA LYS A 229 24.75 -4.71 -1.88
C LYS A 229 26.04 -5.23 -1.25
N THR A 230 27.10 -5.27 -2.04
CA THR A 230 28.44 -5.66 -1.56
C THR A 230 29.05 -4.60 -0.64
N SER A 231 28.69 -3.34 -0.84
CA SER A 231 29.14 -2.19 -0.03
C SER A 231 28.53 -2.17 1.38
N ASP A 232 27.40 -2.84 1.58
CA ASP A 232 26.69 -2.86 2.86
C ASP A 232 27.44 -3.68 3.91
N GLU A 233 27.38 -3.20 5.15
CA GLU A 233 27.96 -3.84 6.32
C GLU A 233 26.91 -4.69 7.04
N ILE A 234 27.02 -6.00 6.92
CA ILE A 234 25.98 -6.94 7.40
C ILE A 234 26.53 -7.77 8.55
N HIS A 235 26.06 -7.48 9.77
CA HIS A 235 26.27 -8.29 10.97
C HIS A 235 25.06 -9.21 11.15
N ARG A 236 25.22 -10.49 10.85
CA ARG A 236 24.13 -11.47 10.81
C ARG A 236 24.54 -12.80 11.44
N THR A 237 23.56 -13.61 11.82
CA THR A 237 23.82 -14.99 12.25
C THR A 237 24.29 -15.87 11.07
N PRO A 238 24.96 -17.01 11.32
CA PRO A 238 25.31 -17.95 10.26
C PRO A 238 24.09 -18.58 9.55
N GLY A 239 22.95 -18.73 10.23
CA GLY A 239 21.74 -19.34 9.66
C GLY A 239 20.93 -18.42 8.75
N SER A 240 20.99 -17.10 8.97
CA SER A 240 20.35 -16.11 8.09
C SER A 240 20.78 -16.23 6.62
N THR A 241 19.95 -15.70 5.73
CA THR A 241 20.25 -15.66 4.29
C THR A 241 20.65 -14.25 3.86
N ARG A 242 21.78 -14.11 3.16
CA ARG A 242 22.14 -12.87 2.46
C ARG A 242 22.01 -13.08 0.96
N VAL A 243 21.10 -12.36 0.33
CA VAL A 243 20.95 -12.30 -1.12
C VAL A 243 21.70 -11.08 -1.64
N HIS A 244 22.63 -11.29 -2.56
CA HIS A 244 23.32 -10.17 -3.19
C HIS A 244 22.42 -9.54 -4.25
N THR A 245 22.11 -8.25 -4.10
CA THR A 245 21.36 -7.45 -5.07
C THR A 245 21.93 -6.03 -5.12
N GLN A 246 21.59 -5.30 -6.18
CA GLN A 246 21.90 -3.89 -6.37
C GLN A 246 20.65 -3.18 -6.87
N PRO A 247 20.42 -1.92 -6.46
CA PRO A 247 19.32 -1.10 -6.94
C PRO A 247 19.54 -0.77 -8.42
N GLU A 248 18.47 -0.84 -9.20
CA GLU A 248 18.45 -0.47 -10.63
C GLU A 248 17.65 0.80 -10.87
N GLN A 249 17.74 1.40 -12.06
CA GLN A 249 16.89 2.54 -12.46
C GLN A 249 15.62 2.07 -13.21
N ALA A 250 15.20 0.83 -12.98
CA ALA A 250 14.05 0.24 -13.67
C ALA A 250 12.72 0.94 -13.30
N GLY A 251 11.78 0.93 -14.23
CA GLY A 251 10.43 1.47 -14.10
C GLY A 251 10.29 2.96 -14.43
N LYS A 252 11.40 3.65 -14.73
CA LYS A 252 11.42 5.11 -14.99
C LYS A 252 10.77 5.51 -16.32
N SER A 253 10.70 4.59 -17.28
CA SER A 253 10.04 4.80 -18.57
C SER A 253 8.75 4.00 -18.72
N GLY A 254 8.57 2.96 -17.90
CA GLY A 254 7.37 2.13 -17.85
C GLY A 254 6.17 2.84 -17.24
N TYR A 255 6.41 3.75 -16.28
CA TYR A 255 5.36 4.41 -15.51
C TYR A 255 5.47 5.93 -15.52
N ILE A 256 4.33 6.62 -15.54
CA ILE A 256 4.19 8.06 -15.32
C ILE A 256 3.36 8.28 -14.06
N ILE A 257 3.94 8.89 -13.03
CA ILE A 257 3.27 9.09 -11.73
C ILE A 257 2.66 10.50 -11.67
N GLU A 258 1.36 10.59 -11.40
CA GLU A 258 0.57 11.81 -11.40
C GLU A 258 -0.26 11.93 -10.11
N GLY A 259 -0.25 13.11 -9.49
CA GLY A 259 -0.90 13.35 -8.19
C GLY A 259 -0.21 14.45 -7.41
N SER A 260 -0.56 14.54 -6.12
CA SER A 260 0.08 15.37 -5.10
C SER A 260 1.58 15.06 -4.96
N THR A 261 2.32 15.95 -4.31
CA THR A 261 3.75 15.78 -4.07
C THR A 261 3.99 14.57 -3.15
N GLU A 262 3.17 14.47 -2.11
CA GLU A 262 3.19 13.44 -1.08
C GLU A 262 2.85 12.09 -1.68
N PHE A 263 1.85 12.03 -2.57
CA PHE A 263 1.54 10.81 -3.33
C PHE A 263 2.73 10.36 -4.18
N LYS A 264 3.31 11.27 -4.97
CA LYS A 264 4.45 10.93 -5.84
C LYS A 264 5.64 10.41 -5.05
N GLN A 265 5.94 11.02 -3.90
CA GLN A 265 7.00 10.56 -3.01
C GLN A 265 6.71 9.12 -2.53
N ARG A 266 5.52 8.87 -1.96
CA ARG A 266 5.17 7.56 -1.41
C ARG A 266 5.16 6.43 -2.46
N VAL A 267 4.75 6.74 -3.69
CA VAL A 267 4.83 5.80 -4.82
C VAL A 267 6.28 5.56 -5.23
N GLU A 268 7.11 6.60 -5.24
CA GLU A 268 8.54 6.46 -5.56
C GLU A 268 9.29 5.64 -4.50
N ASP A 269 8.90 5.71 -3.22
CA ASP A 269 9.44 4.86 -2.15
C ASP A 269 9.09 3.38 -2.39
N ASP A 270 7.82 3.10 -2.71
CA ASP A 270 7.38 1.74 -3.11
C ASP A 270 8.17 1.24 -4.33
N MET A 271 8.41 2.10 -5.32
CA MET A 271 9.22 1.77 -6.50
C MET A 271 10.69 1.53 -6.16
N GLU A 272 11.26 2.24 -5.19
CA GLU A 272 12.65 2.04 -4.76
C GLU A 272 12.83 0.70 -4.06
N LEU A 273 11.85 0.26 -3.25
CA LEU A 273 11.81 -1.11 -2.72
C LEU A 273 11.83 -2.12 -3.87
N LEU A 274 10.95 -1.94 -4.86
CA LEU A 274 10.88 -2.83 -6.02
C LEU A 274 12.18 -2.85 -6.84
N ARG A 275 12.94 -1.75 -6.88
CA ARG A 275 14.26 -1.71 -7.53
C ARG A 275 15.34 -2.48 -6.76
N MET A 276 15.13 -2.79 -5.49
CA MET A 276 15.98 -3.70 -4.71
C MET A 276 15.54 -5.16 -4.86
N SER A 277 14.22 -5.39 -4.93
CA SER A 277 13.58 -6.69 -5.09
C SER A 277 13.99 -7.41 -6.39
N PRO A 278 14.47 -8.67 -6.35
CA PRO A 278 14.63 -9.49 -7.55
C PRO A 278 13.37 -9.64 -8.42
N GLN A 279 12.19 -9.82 -7.82
CA GLN A 279 10.93 -9.85 -8.59
C GLN A 279 10.58 -8.45 -9.11
N GLY A 280 10.66 -7.44 -8.23
CA GLY A 280 10.37 -6.05 -8.55
C GLY A 280 11.18 -5.52 -9.73
N LYS A 281 12.48 -5.78 -9.77
CA LYS A 281 13.34 -5.37 -10.90
C LYS A 281 12.91 -5.95 -12.23
N LYS A 282 12.52 -7.23 -12.25
CA LYS A 282 12.04 -7.88 -13.49
C LYS A 282 10.69 -7.33 -13.93
N MET A 283 9.77 -7.07 -12.99
CA MET A 283 8.50 -6.38 -13.25
C MET A 283 8.75 -5.00 -13.87
N LEU A 284 9.51 -4.15 -13.18
CA LEU A 284 9.81 -2.78 -13.60
C LEU A 284 10.57 -2.71 -14.93
N GLY A 285 11.57 -3.56 -15.14
CA GLY A 285 12.32 -3.62 -16.39
C GLY A 285 11.48 -4.12 -17.56
N THR A 286 10.53 -5.03 -17.32
CA THR A 286 9.55 -5.44 -18.33
C THR A 286 8.60 -4.29 -18.64
N ALA A 287 8.11 -3.56 -17.64
CA ALA A 287 7.28 -2.38 -17.85
C ALA A 287 7.98 -1.35 -18.76
N ASP A 288 9.26 -1.03 -18.49
CA ASP A 288 10.09 -0.17 -19.35
C ASP A 288 10.12 -0.69 -20.81
N ALA A 289 10.45 -1.98 -20.99
CA ALA A 289 10.55 -2.58 -22.31
C ALA A 289 9.21 -2.57 -23.08
N THR A 290 8.09 -2.82 -22.39
CA THR A 290 6.77 -2.79 -23.00
C THR A 290 6.30 -1.38 -23.32
N ALA A 291 6.58 -0.40 -22.46
CA ALA A 291 6.28 1.00 -22.72
C ALA A 291 7.04 1.52 -23.93
N GLN A 292 8.33 1.16 -24.07
CA GLN A 292 9.12 1.49 -25.26
C GLN A 292 8.55 0.82 -26.52
N ARG A 293 8.24 -0.49 -26.46
CA ARG A 293 7.73 -1.25 -27.61
C ARG A 293 6.38 -0.73 -28.09
N ASN A 294 5.47 -0.42 -27.15
CA ASN A 294 4.11 -0.02 -27.45
C ASN A 294 3.97 1.51 -27.61
N ASN A 295 5.02 2.28 -27.28
CA ASN A 295 4.99 3.74 -27.11
C ASN A 295 3.85 4.17 -26.16
N ALA A 296 3.72 3.45 -25.05
CA ALA A 296 2.59 3.55 -24.12
C ALA A 296 3.01 3.21 -22.69
N PRO A 297 3.59 4.17 -21.94
CA PRO A 297 3.77 4.01 -20.51
C PRO A 297 2.43 3.95 -19.78
N VAL A 298 2.41 3.27 -18.63
CA VAL A 298 1.24 3.16 -17.76
C VAL A 298 1.21 4.36 -16.82
N ARG A 299 0.07 5.02 -16.69
CA ARG A 299 -0.10 6.12 -15.73
C ARG A 299 -0.39 5.53 -14.35
N ILE A 300 0.21 6.07 -13.30
CA ILE A 300 -0.14 5.79 -11.90
C ILE A 300 -0.72 7.08 -11.33
N THR A 301 -2.00 7.08 -10.99
CA THR A 301 -2.75 8.26 -10.58
C THR A 301 -3.20 8.16 -9.12
N GLU A 302 -3.15 9.28 -8.43
CA GLU A 302 -3.62 9.38 -7.05
C GLU A 302 -5.10 9.07 -6.93
N PHE A 303 -5.43 8.15 -6.04
CA PHE A 303 -6.79 7.73 -5.77
C PHE A 303 -7.08 7.78 -4.27
N THR A 304 -8.29 8.22 -3.92
CA THR A 304 -8.71 8.38 -2.52
C THR A 304 -9.71 7.32 -2.06
N GLY A 305 -10.14 6.44 -2.96
CA GLY A 305 -10.98 5.29 -2.62
C GLY A 305 -10.19 4.11 -2.08
N ASP A 306 -10.88 2.97 -1.99
CA ASP A 306 -10.32 1.73 -1.48
C ASP A 306 -9.50 1.01 -2.54
N ASN A 307 -8.36 0.44 -2.11
CA ASN A 307 -7.40 -0.30 -2.92
C ASN A 307 -6.76 0.46 -4.11
N GLY A 308 -5.98 -0.24 -4.92
CA GLY A 308 -5.64 0.15 -6.28
C GLY A 308 -6.57 -0.52 -7.30
N VAL A 309 -6.64 0.05 -8.51
CA VAL A 309 -7.39 -0.51 -9.64
C VAL A 309 -6.65 -0.21 -10.94
N TYR A 310 -6.46 -1.22 -11.78
CA TYR A 310 -6.00 -1.07 -13.15
C TYR A 310 -7.15 -0.90 -14.15
N TYR A 311 -6.98 0.04 -15.08
CA TYR A 311 -7.87 0.27 -16.21
C TYR A 311 -7.17 -0.01 -17.53
N PHE A 312 -7.67 -1.00 -18.26
CA PHE A 312 -7.29 -1.22 -19.65
C PHE A 312 -7.89 -0.14 -20.56
N ASN A 313 -7.07 0.43 -21.44
CA ASN A 313 -7.55 1.43 -22.39
C ASN A 313 -6.71 1.45 -23.67
N ASN A 314 -7.38 1.44 -24.81
CA ASN A 314 -6.80 1.62 -26.14
C ASN A 314 -7.77 2.40 -27.06
N ALA A 315 -7.38 2.62 -28.31
CA ALA A 315 -8.20 3.38 -29.25
C ALA A 315 -9.57 2.72 -29.55
N ALA A 316 -9.64 1.38 -29.59
CA ALA A 316 -10.89 0.67 -29.86
C ALA A 316 -11.89 0.88 -28.71
N VAL A 317 -11.43 0.71 -27.46
CA VAL A 317 -12.24 0.97 -26.26
C VAL A 317 -12.77 2.40 -26.24
N ARG A 318 -11.91 3.41 -26.50
CA ARG A 318 -12.34 4.81 -26.52
C ARG A 318 -13.38 5.11 -27.60
N ASN A 319 -13.16 4.61 -28.81
CA ASN A 319 -14.07 4.82 -29.93
C ASN A 319 -15.44 4.16 -29.66
N HIS A 320 -15.43 2.97 -29.06
CA HIS A 320 -16.63 2.21 -28.68
C HIS A 320 -17.47 2.96 -27.65
N LEU A 321 -16.84 3.41 -26.55
CA LEU A 321 -17.52 4.18 -25.51
C LEU A 321 -17.98 5.55 -26.03
N ALA A 322 -17.22 6.21 -26.90
CA ALA A 322 -17.60 7.48 -27.52
C ALA A 322 -18.82 7.36 -28.46
N ALA A 323 -19.07 6.17 -29.02
CA ALA A 323 -20.28 5.86 -29.77
C ALA A 323 -21.49 5.59 -28.85
N GLY A 324 -21.31 5.57 -27.53
CA GLY A 324 -22.35 5.28 -26.55
C GLY A 324 -22.66 3.79 -26.40
N GLU A 325 -21.78 2.91 -26.89
CA GLU A 325 -21.95 1.47 -26.80
C GLU A 325 -21.38 0.92 -25.47
N PRO A 326 -22.08 0.01 -24.78
CA PRO A 326 -21.57 -0.64 -23.56
C PRO A 326 -20.30 -1.44 -23.84
N LEU A 327 -19.34 -1.45 -22.90
CA LEU A 327 -18.05 -2.10 -23.13
C LEU A 327 -18.18 -3.61 -23.37
N GLU A 328 -19.19 -4.24 -22.78
CA GLU A 328 -19.46 -5.67 -22.87
C GLU A 328 -19.82 -6.13 -24.29
N THR A 329 -20.21 -5.19 -25.18
CA THR A 329 -20.48 -5.49 -26.59
C THR A 329 -19.23 -5.42 -27.47
N LEU A 330 -18.11 -4.88 -26.97
CA LEU A 330 -16.84 -4.85 -27.69
C LEU A 330 -16.19 -6.24 -27.64
N ALA A 331 -15.66 -6.70 -28.78
CA ALA A 331 -15.01 -8.01 -28.84
C ALA A 331 -13.92 -8.16 -27.77
N PRO A 332 -13.84 -9.29 -27.04
CA PRO A 332 -12.86 -9.48 -25.96
C PRO A 332 -11.41 -9.28 -26.41
N ALA A 333 -11.07 -9.70 -27.63
CA ALA A 333 -9.75 -9.47 -28.22
C ALA A 333 -9.38 -7.97 -28.26
N ALA A 334 -10.35 -7.08 -28.53
CA ALA A 334 -10.11 -5.63 -28.56
C ALA A 334 -9.96 -5.02 -27.15
N GLN A 335 -10.44 -5.72 -26.12
CA GLN A 335 -10.27 -5.38 -24.71
C GLN A 335 -9.00 -5.99 -24.09
N GLY A 336 -8.17 -6.67 -24.89
CA GLY A 336 -6.89 -7.23 -24.44
C GLY A 336 -6.95 -8.66 -23.92
N TYR A 337 -8.11 -9.33 -24.03
CA TYR A 337 -8.24 -10.73 -23.68
C TYR A 337 -7.66 -11.66 -24.74
N ILE A 338 -7.16 -12.81 -24.27
CA ILE A 338 -6.78 -13.92 -25.14
C ILE A 338 -8.04 -14.52 -25.76
N THR A 339 -8.04 -14.64 -27.09
CA THR A 339 -9.12 -15.26 -27.88
C THR A 339 -8.51 -16.20 -28.91
N ASP A 340 -9.08 -17.40 -29.08
CA ASP A 340 -8.60 -18.40 -30.04
C ASP A 340 -7.09 -18.70 -29.91
N HIS A 341 -6.58 -18.76 -28.67
CA HIS A 341 -5.16 -18.93 -28.36
C HIS A 341 -4.22 -17.88 -28.97
N GLN A 342 -4.75 -16.69 -29.24
CA GLN A 342 -3.98 -15.54 -29.70
C GLN A 342 -4.10 -14.40 -28.68
N ARG A 343 -3.04 -13.58 -28.61
CA ARG A 343 -3.04 -12.37 -27.77
C ARG A 343 -4.09 -11.39 -28.25
N GLY A 344 -4.70 -10.70 -27.30
CA GLY A 344 -5.57 -9.56 -27.56
C GLY A 344 -4.79 -8.30 -27.94
N ALA A 345 -5.53 -7.21 -28.11
CA ALA A 345 -4.99 -5.87 -28.31
C ALA A 345 -4.24 -5.39 -27.06
N VAL A 346 -3.18 -4.61 -27.27
CA VAL A 346 -2.43 -4.01 -26.16
C VAL A 346 -3.08 -2.72 -25.68
N ALA A 347 -2.90 -2.41 -24.40
CA ALA A 347 -3.22 -1.10 -23.83
C ALA A 347 -2.27 -0.05 -24.43
N THR A 348 -2.82 1.11 -24.80
CA THR A 348 -2.05 2.29 -25.22
C THR A 348 -2.27 3.51 -24.34
N ALA A 349 -3.12 3.37 -23.32
CA ALA A 349 -3.39 4.39 -22.31
C ALA A 349 -3.78 3.75 -20.97
N GLY A 350 -3.08 2.68 -20.57
CA GLY A 350 -3.36 1.99 -19.31
C GLY A 350 -3.13 2.89 -18.10
N GLU A 351 -3.96 2.74 -17.08
CA GLU A 351 -3.91 3.55 -15.86
C GLU A 351 -4.06 2.67 -14.62
N ILE A 352 -3.20 2.86 -13.63
CA ILE A 352 -3.35 2.33 -12.28
C ILE A 352 -3.79 3.49 -11.40
N GLN A 353 -4.98 3.41 -10.82
CA GLN A 353 -5.36 4.24 -9.69
C GLN A 353 -4.80 3.60 -8.43
N TYR A 354 -4.09 4.36 -7.59
CA TYR A 354 -3.41 3.80 -6.41
C TYR A 354 -3.60 4.69 -5.19
N ASN A 355 -3.82 4.05 -4.04
CA ASN A 355 -3.87 4.68 -2.74
C ASN A 355 -2.78 4.05 -1.83
N PRO A 356 -1.61 4.70 -1.67
CA PRO A 356 -0.53 4.20 -0.81
C PRO A 356 -0.89 4.16 0.68
N SER A 357 -1.99 4.83 1.05
CA SER A 357 -2.53 4.86 2.42
C SER A 357 -3.66 3.85 2.63
N PHE A 358 -3.98 3.05 1.61
CA PHE A 358 -4.93 1.97 1.76
C PHE A 358 -4.22 0.70 2.19
N SER A 359 -4.39 0.32 3.45
CA SER A 359 -4.32 -1.07 3.92
C SER A 359 -4.74 -1.14 5.39
N LEU A 360 -5.86 -1.80 5.66
CA LEU A 360 -6.23 -2.26 7.01
C LEU A 360 -6.57 -3.75 7.04
N ASP A 361 -6.72 -4.37 5.86
CA ASP A 361 -6.95 -5.79 5.75
C ASP A 361 -5.70 -6.57 6.12
N GLU A 362 -5.93 -7.76 6.65
CA GLU A 362 -4.91 -8.59 7.24
C GLU A 362 -3.79 -8.94 6.24
N ASP A 363 -3.95 -8.80 4.93
CA ASP A 363 -3.03 -9.44 3.98
C ASP A 363 -2.05 -8.55 3.22
N ASN A 364 -2.17 -7.22 3.17
CA ASN A 364 -1.41 -6.43 2.18
C ASN A 364 -0.51 -5.34 2.77
N ALA A 365 0.80 -5.39 2.46
CA ALA A 365 1.61 -4.16 2.51
C ALA A 365 1.19 -3.26 1.31
N PRO A 366 1.25 -1.92 1.41
CA PRO A 366 0.86 -1.03 0.32
C PRO A 366 1.51 -1.39 -1.03
N VAL A 367 2.81 -1.72 -1.00
CA VAL A 367 3.55 -2.14 -2.20
C VAL A 367 3.02 -3.43 -2.83
N ASN A 368 2.40 -4.36 -2.07
CA ASN A 368 1.78 -5.56 -2.65
C ASN A 368 0.52 -5.21 -3.45
N ALA A 369 -0.27 -4.24 -2.98
CA ALA A 369 -1.44 -3.74 -3.72
C ALA A 369 -1.00 -3.07 -5.03
N LEU A 370 0.05 -2.23 -4.99
CA LEU A 370 0.63 -1.66 -6.22
C LEU A 370 1.14 -2.76 -7.16
N TYR A 371 1.84 -3.76 -6.63
CA TYR A 371 2.40 -4.85 -7.42
C TYR A 371 1.33 -5.74 -8.07
N HIS A 372 0.18 -5.90 -7.40
CA HIS A 372 -1.00 -6.55 -7.95
C HIS A 372 -1.50 -5.78 -9.18
N GLU A 373 -1.70 -4.47 -9.08
CA GLU A 373 -2.13 -3.66 -10.23
C GLU A 373 -1.08 -3.60 -11.34
N MET A 374 0.21 -3.73 -11.01
CA MET A 374 1.27 -3.88 -12.00
C MET A 374 1.18 -5.21 -12.77
N ALA A 375 0.68 -6.29 -12.16
CA ALA A 375 0.42 -7.55 -12.86
C ALA A 375 -0.70 -7.39 -13.89
N HIS A 376 -1.79 -6.71 -13.54
CA HIS A 376 -2.83 -6.32 -14.50
C HIS A 376 -2.27 -5.44 -15.62
N ALA A 377 -1.42 -4.47 -15.28
CA ALA A 377 -0.77 -3.61 -16.26
C ALA A 377 0.14 -4.38 -17.23
N TYR A 378 0.84 -5.42 -16.75
CA TYR A 378 1.58 -6.35 -17.60
C TYR A 378 0.64 -7.07 -18.58
N ASN A 379 -0.52 -7.54 -18.10
CA ASN A 379 -1.51 -8.20 -18.96
C ASN A 379 -2.05 -7.26 -20.04
N GLY A 380 -2.40 -6.03 -19.67
CA GLY A 380 -2.82 -5.00 -20.61
C GLY A 380 -1.75 -4.63 -21.63
N ALA A 381 -0.49 -4.48 -21.21
CA ALA A 381 0.62 -4.14 -22.10
C ALA A 381 1.01 -5.28 -23.06
N THR A 382 0.57 -6.51 -22.78
CA THR A 382 0.91 -7.71 -23.56
C THR A 382 -0.30 -8.36 -24.25
N GLY A 383 -1.51 -7.87 -23.99
CA GLY A 383 -2.76 -8.43 -24.54
C GLY A 383 -3.03 -9.85 -24.04
N THR A 384 -2.85 -10.10 -22.74
CA THR A 384 -2.86 -11.46 -22.16
C THR A 384 -3.87 -11.68 -21.04
N PHE A 385 -4.93 -10.87 -20.96
CA PHE A 385 -5.99 -11.10 -19.97
C PHE A 385 -6.73 -12.44 -20.20
N LEU A 386 -7.17 -13.06 -19.12
CA LEU A 386 -7.85 -14.36 -19.11
C LEU A 386 -9.34 -14.17 -18.82
N GLN A 387 -10.19 -14.59 -19.76
CA GLN A 387 -11.63 -14.38 -19.66
C GLN A 387 -12.32 -15.29 -18.65
N GLY A 388 -13.43 -14.82 -18.11
CA GLY A 388 -14.40 -15.59 -17.33
C GLY A 388 -13.99 -15.76 -15.88
N ASP A 389 -14.62 -16.73 -15.22
CA ASP A 389 -14.46 -16.97 -13.79
C ASP A 389 -14.02 -18.42 -13.52
N THR A 390 -13.34 -18.63 -12.39
CA THR A 390 -12.99 -19.96 -11.89
C THR A 390 -13.68 -20.21 -10.56
N ALA A 391 -14.59 -21.18 -10.54
CA ALA A 391 -15.22 -21.66 -9.31
C ALA A 391 -14.20 -22.36 -8.40
N ILE A 392 -14.23 -22.01 -7.12
CA ILE A 392 -13.45 -22.67 -6.06
C ILE A 392 -14.40 -23.17 -4.95
N PRO A 393 -13.98 -24.11 -4.09
CA PRO A 393 -14.84 -24.63 -3.03
C PRO A 393 -15.42 -23.54 -2.11
N GLU A 394 -14.64 -22.50 -1.82
CA GLU A 394 -14.97 -21.38 -0.95
C GLU A 394 -15.90 -20.35 -1.61
N ASN A 395 -15.83 -20.24 -2.95
CA ASN A 395 -16.65 -19.37 -3.78
C ASN A 395 -17.13 -20.13 -5.04
N PRO A 396 -18.26 -20.85 -4.94
CA PRO A 396 -18.81 -21.63 -6.05
C PRO A 396 -19.33 -20.77 -7.22
N GLU A 397 -19.61 -19.48 -6.98
CA GLU A 397 -20.05 -18.54 -8.03
C GLU A 397 -18.88 -18.14 -8.95
N GLY A 398 -17.65 -18.27 -8.46
CA GLY A 398 -16.42 -18.05 -9.20
C GLY A 398 -15.72 -16.76 -8.82
N GLU A 399 -14.39 -16.80 -8.93
CA GLU A 399 -13.56 -15.61 -8.89
C GLU A 399 -13.12 -15.25 -10.30
N SER A 400 -13.03 -13.94 -10.59
CA SER A 400 -12.55 -13.43 -11.87
C SER A 400 -11.18 -14.02 -12.23
N ASN A 401 -11.04 -14.51 -13.46
CA ASN A 401 -9.79 -15.08 -13.94
C ASN A 401 -8.68 -14.05 -14.08
N ASP A 402 -8.99 -12.79 -14.38
CA ASP A 402 -7.99 -11.72 -14.42
C ASP A 402 -7.36 -11.50 -13.03
N GLU A 403 -8.20 -11.52 -12.00
CA GLU A 403 -7.77 -11.33 -10.62
C GLU A 403 -6.95 -12.53 -10.12
N ARG A 404 -7.44 -13.75 -10.37
CA ARG A 404 -6.67 -14.97 -10.09
C ARG A 404 -5.34 -14.98 -10.84
N GLN A 405 -5.32 -14.55 -12.10
CA GLN A 405 -4.12 -14.45 -12.92
C GLN A 405 -3.10 -13.48 -12.32
N ALA A 406 -3.54 -12.29 -11.87
CA ALA A 406 -2.71 -11.29 -11.22
C ALA A 406 -2.18 -11.75 -9.85
N VAL A 407 -2.99 -12.48 -9.07
CA VAL A 407 -2.51 -13.09 -7.80
C VAL A 407 -1.50 -14.21 -8.07
N GLY A 408 -1.66 -14.95 -9.17
CA GLY A 408 -0.90 -16.16 -9.48
C GLY A 408 -1.59 -17.45 -9.06
N LEU A 409 -2.92 -17.48 -9.09
CA LEU A 409 -3.77 -18.62 -8.76
C LEU A 409 -4.27 -19.32 -10.02
N PRO A 410 -4.23 -20.66 -10.10
CA PRO A 410 -4.69 -21.40 -11.29
C PRO A 410 -6.13 -21.05 -11.70
N THR A 411 -6.39 -21.00 -13.00
CA THR A 411 -7.71 -20.72 -13.57
C THR A 411 -8.23 -21.90 -14.39
N ALA A 412 -9.51 -21.89 -14.72
CA ALA A 412 -10.16 -22.89 -15.56
C ALA A 412 -9.90 -22.71 -17.07
N THR A 413 -9.13 -21.67 -17.47
CA THR A 413 -8.82 -21.41 -18.88
C THR A 413 -7.82 -22.42 -19.43
N GLN A 414 -7.71 -22.52 -20.76
CA GLN A 414 -6.64 -23.31 -21.36
C GLN A 414 -5.27 -22.65 -21.10
N PRO A 415 -4.20 -23.45 -20.87
CA PRO A 415 -2.87 -22.91 -20.69
C PRO A 415 -2.38 -22.08 -21.89
N PHE A 416 -1.65 -21.01 -21.62
CA PHE A 416 -1.14 -20.08 -22.62
C PHE A 416 0.37 -19.80 -22.43
N ASP A 417 1.07 -19.55 -23.54
CA ASP A 417 2.50 -19.19 -23.55
C ASP A 417 2.66 -17.65 -23.43
N PHE A 418 2.79 -17.18 -22.19
CA PHE A 418 2.80 -15.76 -21.84
C PHE A 418 4.09 -15.03 -22.21
N ASP A 419 5.21 -15.72 -22.33
CA ASP A 419 6.52 -15.13 -22.66
C ASP A 419 7.00 -15.49 -24.08
N ASN A 420 6.22 -16.30 -24.83
CA ASN A 420 6.54 -16.76 -26.17
C ASN A 420 7.90 -17.46 -26.23
N HIS A 421 8.24 -18.18 -25.16
CA HIS A 421 9.52 -18.85 -24.99
C HIS A 421 9.32 -20.36 -25.01
N ARG A 422 9.88 -21.06 -26.00
CA ARG A 422 9.69 -22.52 -26.15
C ARG A 422 10.17 -23.37 -24.96
N ALA A 423 10.97 -22.80 -24.07
CA ALA A 423 11.52 -23.48 -22.90
C ALA A 423 10.60 -23.38 -21.67
N THR A 424 9.64 -22.47 -21.68
CA THR A 424 8.63 -22.27 -20.62
C THR A 424 7.35 -22.98 -21.04
N ALA A 425 6.80 -23.78 -20.13
CA ALA A 425 5.55 -24.47 -20.38
C ALA A 425 4.39 -23.47 -20.31
N PRO A 426 3.35 -23.60 -21.17
CA PRO A 426 2.14 -22.80 -21.04
C PRO A 426 1.50 -22.96 -19.66
N THR A 427 0.99 -21.86 -19.10
CA THR A 427 0.38 -21.80 -17.76
C THR A 427 -1.02 -21.21 -17.82
N THR A 428 -1.78 -21.32 -16.73
CA THR A 428 -3.11 -20.70 -16.57
C THR A 428 -3.05 -19.41 -15.72
N THR A 429 -1.85 -18.91 -15.47
CA THR A 429 -1.55 -17.71 -14.66
C THR A 429 -0.37 -16.98 -15.28
N ASN A 430 -0.16 -15.73 -14.86
CA ASN A 430 1.07 -15.02 -15.22
C ASN A 430 2.32 -15.79 -14.75
N PRO A 431 3.42 -15.76 -15.52
CA PRO A 431 4.69 -16.30 -15.07
C PRO A 431 5.34 -15.36 -14.06
N THR A 432 6.13 -15.90 -13.14
CA THR A 432 7.01 -15.10 -12.27
C THR A 432 7.91 -14.20 -13.12
N PRO A 433 8.02 -12.88 -12.84
CA PRO A 433 7.66 -12.19 -11.60
C PRO A 433 6.24 -11.59 -11.56
N PHE A 434 5.42 -11.77 -12.60
CA PHE A 434 4.23 -10.95 -12.87
C PHE A 434 2.98 -11.41 -12.09
N THR A 435 3.17 -11.80 -10.82
CA THR A 435 2.10 -12.20 -9.91
C THR A 435 2.31 -11.61 -8.52
N GLU A 436 1.23 -11.27 -7.82
CA GLU A 436 1.27 -10.82 -6.43
C GLU A 436 2.00 -11.83 -5.54
N ASN A 437 1.67 -13.11 -5.67
CA ASN A 437 2.29 -14.18 -4.88
C ASN A 437 3.81 -14.31 -5.11
N ALA A 438 4.34 -13.91 -6.27
CA ALA A 438 5.79 -13.90 -6.48
C ALA A 438 6.49 -12.90 -5.54
N LEU A 439 5.92 -11.70 -5.36
CA LEU A 439 6.47 -10.71 -4.43
C LEU A 439 6.21 -11.12 -2.97
N ARG A 440 5.05 -11.69 -2.66
CA ARG A 440 4.75 -12.19 -1.30
C ARG A 440 5.72 -13.27 -0.86
N ASP A 441 6.01 -14.24 -1.73
CA ASP A 441 6.99 -15.29 -1.49
C ASP A 441 8.39 -14.71 -1.20
N GLU A 442 8.83 -13.75 -2.03
CA GLU A 442 10.10 -13.05 -1.82
C GLU A 442 10.15 -12.32 -0.47
N MET A 443 9.05 -11.71 -0.07
CA MET A 443 8.92 -11.02 1.21
C MET A 443 8.82 -11.96 2.42
N GLY A 444 8.70 -13.27 2.21
CA GLY A 444 8.43 -14.23 3.28
C GLY A 444 7.02 -14.08 3.88
N ARG A 445 6.07 -13.56 3.11
CA ARG A 445 4.68 -13.39 3.53
C ARG A 445 3.81 -14.58 3.13
N PRO A 446 2.73 -14.88 3.89
CA PRO A 446 1.77 -15.89 3.49
C PRO A 446 1.24 -15.61 2.08
N LEU A 447 1.22 -16.63 1.22
CA LEU A 447 0.66 -16.53 -0.13
C LEU A 447 -0.87 -16.43 -0.05
N ARG A 448 -1.47 -15.68 -0.97
CA ARG A 448 -2.93 -15.73 -1.15
C ARG A 448 -3.31 -17.08 -1.75
N ALA A 449 -4.33 -17.71 -1.18
CA ALA A 449 -4.88 -18.98 -1.64
C ALA A 449 -6.16 -18.82 -2.49
N HIS A 450 -6.85 -17.69 -2.30
CA HIS A 450 -8.05 -17.26 -2.99
C HIS A 450 -7.98 -15.74 -3.22
N TYR A 451 -8.80 -15.24 -4.13
CA TYR A 451 -8.93 -13.81 -4.37
C TYR A 451 -9.99 -13.17 -3.47
N THR A 452 -11.16 -13.78 -3.32
CA THR A 452 -12.26 -13.19 -2.53
C THR A 452 -12.13 -13.45 -1.03
#